data_AF-A0A7S0XSF6-F1
#
_entry.id   AF-A0A7S0XSF6-F1
#
_cell.length_a   1.000
_cell.length_b   1.000
_cell.length_c   1.000
_cell.angle_alpha   90.00
_cell.angle_beta   90.00
_cell.angle_gamma   90.00
#
_symmetry.space_group_name_H-M   'P 1'
#
loop_
_entity.id
_entity.type
_entity.pdbx_description
1 polymer ?
#
loop_
_entity_poly.entity_id
_entity_poly.type
_entity_poly.pdbx_seq_one_letter_code
_entity_poly.pdbx_strand_id
1 'polypeptide(L)'
;RQQGTFMTLAIGVHNVPEGLAVALVSVPRGESPAKACLWAVVSSLPQPLVAIPAFYFVEIFSFLLPIGLGCAAGTMLWMVVAELLPDALKDAPSELVGLVTTVSIMLQLGMQVALKDVV
;
A
#
# COMPACT_ATOMS: atom_id res chain seq x y z
N ARG A 1 -12.95 -18.31 -3.83
CA ARG A 1 -14.04 -17.32 -3.82
C ARG A 1 -14.15 -16.56 -2.49
N GLN A 2 -14.12 -17.21 -1.30
CA GLN A 2 -14.12 -16.49 0.01
C GLN A 2 -12.91 -15.58 0.26
N GLN A 3 -11.72 -15.92 -0.23
CA GLN A 3 -10.52 -15.07 -0.07
C GLN A 3 -10.59 -13.72 -0.80
N GLY A 4 -11.45 -13.58 -1.83
CA GLY A 4 -11.54 -12.37 -2.63
C GLY A 4 -12.07 -11.17 -1.83
N THR A 5 -13.16 -11.37 -1.09
CA THR A 5 -13.76 -10.31 -0.26
C THR A 5 -12.79 -9.84 0.83
N PHE A 6 -12.12 -10.79 1.50
CA PHE A 6 -11.10 -10.47 2.49
C PHE A 6 -9.95 -9.66 1.87
N MET A 7 -9.44 -10.10 0.71
CA MET A 7 -8.33 -9.41 0.04
C MET A 7 -8.73 -8.01 -0.44
N THR A 8 -9.93 -7.85 -0.99
CA THR A 8 -10.47 -6.55 -1.41
C THR A 8 -10.60 -5.60 -0.22
N LEU A 9 -11.11 -6.06 0.93
CA LEU A 9 -11.20 -5.23 2.12
C LEU A 9 -9.81 -4.88 2.66
N ALA A 10 -8.92 -5.86 2.74
CA ALA A 10 -7.56 -5.68 3.25
C ALA A 10 -6.76 -4.68 2.41
N ILE A 11 -6.83 -4.78 1.07
CA ILE A 11 -6.21 -3.82 0.14
C ILE A 11 -6.88 -2.45 0.28
N GLY A 12 -8.21 -2.40 0.35
CA GLY A 12 -8.95 -1.15 0.51
C GLY A 12 -8.54 -0.36 1.75
N VAL A 13 -8.36 -1.04 2.89
CA VAL A 13 -7.88 -0.36 4.10
C VAL A 13 -6.40 0.01 4.02
N HIS A 14 -5.56 -0.82 3.38
CA HIS A 14 -4.14 -0.51 3.16
C HIS A 14 -3.92 0.74 2.31
N ASN A 15 -4.80 1.00 1.34
CA ASN A 15 -4.71 2.17 0.48
C ASN A 15 -4.92 3.50 1.21
N VAL A 16 -5.54 3.50 2.40
CA VAL A 16 -5.75 4.73 3.18
C VAL A 16 -4.41 5.28 3.73
N PRO A 17 -3.58 4.48 4.45
CA PRO A 17 -2.20 4.87 4.78
C PRO A 17 -1.36 5.27 3.57
N GLU A 18 -1.47 4.54 2.45
CA GLU A 18 -0.71 4.84 1.23
C GLU A 18 -1.10 6.20 0.63
N GLY A 19 -2.40 6.47 0.48
CA GLY A 19 -2.90 7.75 -0.02
C GLY A 19 -2.54 8.92 0.90
N LEU A 20 -2.58 8.70 2.22
CA LEU A 20 -2.14 9.70 3.20
C LEU A 20 -0.64 9.98 3.07
N ALA A 21 0.19 8.96 2.89
CA ALA A 21 1.63 9.13 2.69
C ALA A 21 1.93 9.96 1.42
N VAL A 22 1.26 9.66 0.30
CA VAL A 22 1.41 10.44 -0.95
C VAL A 22 1.01 11.90 -0.74
N ALA A 23 -0.12 12.15 -0.07
CA ALA A 23 -0.55 13.51 0.23
C ALA A 23 0.45 14.25 1.14
N LEU A 24 0.93 13.60 2.20
CA LEU A 24 1.88 14.17 3.15
C LEU A 24 3.24 14.47 2.53
N VAL A 25 3.70 13.69 1.54
CA VAL A 25 4.96 13.96 0.82
C VAL A 25 4.81 15.14 -0.16
N SER A 26 3.59 15.42 -0.65
CA SER A 26 3.35 16.55 -1.56
C SER A 26 3.23 17.90 -0.85
N VAL A 27 2.78 17.92 0.42
CA VAL A 27 2.59 19.16 1.20
C VAL A 27 3.92 19.93 1.41
N PRO A 28 5.03 19.31 1.83
CA PRO A 28 6.34 19.98 1.94
C PRO A 28 6.87 20.55 0.61
N ARG A 29 6.36 20.05 -0.52
CA ARG A 29 6.70 20.55 -1.87
C ARG A 29 5.93 21.83 -2.25
N GLY A 30 5.14 22.39 -1.33
CA GLY A 30 4.40 23.63 -1.50
C GLY A 30 3.04 23.47 -2.20
N GLU A 31 2.54 22.25 -2.32
CA GLU A 31 1.22 22.01 -2.91
C GLU A 31 0.07 22.28 -1.93
N SER A 32 -1.05 22.79 -2.45
CA SER A 32 -2.25 22.98 -1.64
C SER A 32 -2.84 21.64 -1.20
N PRO A 33 -3.51 21.57 -0.04
CA PRO A 33 -4.11 20.32 0.47
C PRO A 33 -5.06 19.66 -0.54
N ALA A 34 -5.84 20.44 -1.29
CA ALA A 34 -6.73 19.94 -2.32
C ALA A 34 -5.96 19.27 -3.48
N LYS A 35 -4.81 19.83 -3.86
CA LYS A 35 -3.95 19.28 -4.91
C LYS A 35 -3.22 18.03 -4.43
N ALA A 36 -2.74 18.02 -3.18
CA ALA A 36 -2.16 16.83 -2.54
C ALA A 36 -3.16 15.66 -2.47
N CYS A 37 -4.41 15.93 -2.10
CA CYS A 37 -5.49 14.93 -2.14
C CYS A 37 -5.77 14.45 -3.58
N LEU A 38 -5.78 15.35 -4.56
CA LEU A 38 -5.97 14.97 -5.96
C LEU A 38 -4.85 14.03 -6.42
N TRP A 39 -3.59 14.32 -6.09
CA TRP A 39 -2.47 13.43 -6.42
C TRP A 39 -2.57 12.07 -5.74
N ALA A 40 -3.03 12.00 -4.48
CA ALA A 40 -3.26 10.73 -3.80
C ALA A 40 -4.34 9.87 -4.48
N VAL A 41 -5.41 10.50 -5.01
CA VAL A 41 -6.44 9.79 -5.79
C VAL A 41 -5.87 9.34 -7.13
N VAL A 42 -5.17 10.24 -7.84
CA VAL A 42 -4.61 9.96 -9.16
C VAL A 42 -3.54 8.86 -9.11
N SER A 43 -2.71 8.82 -8.07
CA SER A 43 -1.72 7.77 -7.88
C SER A 43 -2.36 6.41 -7.59
N SER A 44 -3.57 6.39 -7.04
CA SER A 44 -4.31 5.15 -6.70
C SER A 44 -5.16 4.63 -7.88
N LEU A 45 -5.51 5.48 -8.86
CA LEU A 45 -6.30 5.10 -10.05
C LEU A 45 -5.76 3.91 -10.86
N PRO A 46 -4.44 3.69 -11.00
CA PRO A 46 -3.91 2.53 -11.71
C PRO A 46 -4.39 1.19 -11.12
N GLN A 47 -4.61 1.11 -9.80
CA GLN A 47 -5.02 -0.14 -9.15
C GLN A 47 -6.38 -0.67 -9.68
N PRO A 48 -7.50 0.08 -9.65
CA PRO A 48 -8.77 -0.39 -10.20
C PRO A 48 -8.75 -0.52 -11.74
N LEU A 49 -8.00 0.33 -12.43
CA LEU A 49 -7.92 0.29 -13.90
C LEU A 49 -7.20 -0.98 -14.40
N VAL A 50 -6.12 -1.37 -13.72
CA VAL A 50 -5.33 -2.56 -14.08
C VAL A 50 -5.93 -3.84 -13.50
N ALA A 51 -6.74 -3.76 -12.43
CA ALA A 51 -7.39 -4.93 -11.82
C ALA A 51 -8.23 -5.74 -12.82
N ILE A 52 -8.99 -5.08 -13.71
CA ILE A 52 -9.85 -5.75 -14.70
C ILE A 52 -9.01 -6.56 -15.72
N PRO A 53 -8.05 -5.98 -16.45
CA PRO A 53 -7.21 -6.75 -17.37
C PRO A 53 -6.33 -7.77 -16.64
N ALA A 54 -5.87 -7.48 -15.42
CA ALA A 54 -5.12 -8.44 -14.61
C ALA A 54 -5.96 -9.67 -14.24
N PHE A 55 -7.25 -9.50 -13.93
CA PHE A 55 -8.18 -10.59 -13.66
C PHE A 55 -8.27 -11.56 -14.86
N TYR A 56 -8.51 -11.02 -16.07
CA TYR A 56 -8.56 -11.84 -17.29
C TYR A 56 -7.20 -12.48 -17.62
N PHE A 57 -6.10 -11.77 -17.39
CA PHE A 57 -4.76 -12.32 -17.59
C PHE A 57 -4.50 -13.52 -16.67
N VAL A 58 -4.87 -13.43 -15.39
CA VAL A 58 -4.69 -14.53 -14.43
C VAL A 58 -5.61 -15.71 -14.73
N GLU A 59 -6.81 -15.47 -15.25
CA GLU A 59 -7.72 -16.53 -15.67
C GLU A 59 -7.10 -17.40 -16.78
N ILE A 60 -6.37 -16.77 -17.72
CA ILE A 60 -5.69 -17.45 -18.82
C ILE A 60 -4.34 -18.04 -18.39
N PHE A 61 -3.60 -17.34 -17.53
CA PHE A 61 -2.23 -17.65 -17.14
C PHE A 61 -2.06 -17.88 -15.63
N SER A 62 -2.91 -18.73 -15.06
CA SER A 62 -2.92 -18.97 -13.60
C SER A 62 -1.58 -19.49 -13.05
N PHE A 63 -0.76 -20.18 -13.86
CA PHE A 63 0.58 -20.62 -13.47
C PHE A 63 1.59 -19.47 -13.28
N LEU A 64 1.34 -18.30 -13.88
CA LEU A 64 2.17 -17.10 -13.72
C LEU A 64 1.79 -16.30 -12.47
N LEU A 65 0.63 -16.58 -11.87
CA LEU A 65 0.14 -15.84 -10.70
C LEU A 65 1.15 -15.83 -9.54
N PRO A 66 1.78 -16.95 -9.13
CA PRO A 66 2.76 -16.92 -8.04
C PRO A 66 3.99 -16.07 -8.36
N ILE A 67 4.42 -16.05 -9.63
CA ILE A 67 5.55 -15.24 -10.10
C ILE A 67 5.16 -13.76 -10.03
N GLY A 68 3.98 -13.40 -10.52
CA GLY A 68 3.46 -12.03 -10.45
C GLY A 68 3.32 -11.52 -9.01
N LEU A 69 2.77 -12.34 -8.11
CA LEU A 69 2.67 -12.02 -6.68
C LEU A 69 4.05 -11.85 -6.04
N GLY A 70 5.02 -12.72 -6.37
CA GLY A 70 6.39 -12.61 -5.91
C GLY A 70 7.07 -11.31 -6.38
N CYS A 71 6.89 -10.95 -7.65
CA CYS A 71 7.38 -9.68 -8.19
C CYS A 71 6.74 -8.47 -7.48
N ALA A 72 5.42 -8.47 -7.27
CA ALA A 72 4.73 -7.40 -6.57
C ALA A 72 5.22 -7.23 -5.13
N ALA A 73 5.37 -8.34 -4.39
CA ALA A 73 5.90 -8.33 -3.03
C ALA A 73 7.34 -7.78 -2.98
N GLY A 74 8.20 -8.19 -3.92
CA GLY A 74 9.58 -7.71 -4.03
C GLY A 74 9.66 -6.20 -4.29
N THR A 75 8.85 -5.68 -5.22
CA THR A 75 8.80 -4.25 -5.52
C THR A 75 8.37 -3.43 -4.31
N MET A 76 7.35 -3.87 -3.58
CA MET A 76 6.89 -3.17 -2.37
C MET A 76 7.94 -3.19 -1.26
N LEU A 77 8.64 -4.31 -1.07
CA LEU A 77 9.73 -4.40 -0.10
C LEU A 77 10.89 -3.46 -0.45
N TRP A 78 11.29 -3.40 -1.72
CA TRP A 78 12.32 -2.48 -2.21
C TRP A 78 11.92 -1.03 -1.99
N MET A 79 10.69 -0.64 -2.38
CA MET A 79 10.19 0.72 -2.19
C MET A 79 10.26 1.15 -0.71
N VAL A 80 9.87 0.27 0.22
CA VAL A 80 9.92 0.57 1.65
C VAL A 80 11.37 0.72 2.14
N VAL A 81 12.25 -0.23 1.82
CA VAL A 81 13.61 -0.30 2.38
C VAL A 81 14.58 0.68 1.72
N ALA A 82 14.47 0.86 0.41
CA ALA A 82 15.41 1.67 -0.37
C ALA A 82 14.98 3.13 -0.53
N GLU A 83 13.67 3.42 -0.46
CA GLU A 83 13.15 4.77 -0.69
C GLU A 83 12.49 5.36 0.56
N LEU A 84 11.39 4.76 1.05
CA LEU A 84 10.57 5.37 2.11
C LEU A 84 11.30 5.47 3.45
N LEU A 85 11.93 4.38 3.91
CA LEU A 85 12.59 4.37 5.22
C LEU A 85 13.82 5.28 5.27
N PRO A 86 14.72 5.27 4.25
CA PRO A 86 15.83 6.23 4.19
C PRO A 86 15.36 7.68 4.12
N ASP A 87 14.26 7.98 3.40
CA ASP A 87 13.73 9.34 3.31
C ASP A 87 13.19 9.82 4.66
N ALA A 88 12.42 8.99 5.37
CA ALA A 88 11.92 9.32 6.71
C ALA A 88 13.05 9.58 7.72
N LEU A 89 14.17 8.85 7.61
CA LEU A 89 15.34 9.01 8.49
C LEU A 89 16.15 10.29 8.21
N LYS A 90 15.91 10.99 7.09
CA LYS A 90 16.55 12.30 6.83
C LYS A 90 15.96 13.41 7.70
N ASP A 91 14.64 13.34 7.93
CA ASP A 91 13.88 14.42 8.57
C ASP A 91 13.48 14.11 10.02
N ALA A 92 13.67 12.87 10.48
CA ALA A 92 13.27 12.42 11.82
C ALA A 92 14.31 11.50 12.49
N PRO A 93 14.38 11.48 13.84
CA PRO A 93 15.30 10.62 14.58
C PRO A 93 14.94 9.14 14.39
N SER A 94 15.96 8.29 14.31
CA SER A 94 15.82 6.85 14.02
C SER A 94 14.96 6.10 15.03
N GLU A 95 14.99 6.48 16.31
CA GLU A 95 14.16 5.89 17.36
C GLU A 95 12.67 6.15 17.12
N LEU A 96 12.30 7.36 16.71
CA LEU A 96 10.91 7.72 16.43
C LEU A 96 10.41 7.00 15.17
N VAL A 97 11.22 7.00 14.10
CA VAL A 97 10.88 6.29 12.85
C VAL A 97 10.69 4.81 13.14
N GLY A 98 11.64 4.17 13.85
CA GLY A 98 11.55 2.76 14.24
C GLY A 98 10.33 2.44 15.10
N LEU A 99 10.00 3.29 16.08
CA LEU A 99 8.81 3.14 16.91
C LEU A 99 7.52 3.21 16.07
N VAL A 100 7.37 4.25 15.25
CA VAL A 100 6.17 4.46 14.42
C VAL A 100 6.01 3.35 13.41
N THR A 101 7.09 2.91 12.76
CA THR A 101 7.07 1.75 11.85
C THR A 101 6.61 0.48 12.58
N THR A 102 7.14 0.20 13.77
CA THR A 102 6.77 -0.99 14.55
C THR A 102 5.30 -0.96 14.98
N VAL A 103 4.83 0.18 15.50
CA VAL A 103 3.42 0.36 15.88
C VAL A 103 2.50 0.22 14.67
N SER A 104 2.90 0.75 13.51
CA SER A 104 2.11 0.65 12.27
C SER A 104 2.00 -0.79 11.78
N ILE A 105 3.08 -1.57 11.86
CA ILE A 105 3.05 -3.02 11.55
C ILE A 105 2.10 -3.75 12.51
N MET A 106 2.18 -3.47 13.81
CA MET A 106 1.29 -4.10 14.80
C MET A 106 -0.18 -3.75 14.57
N LEU A 107 -0.48 -2.49 14.22
CA LEU A 107 -1.82 -2.04 13.88
C LEU A 107 -2.35 -2.77 12.63
N GLN A 108 -1.53 -2.87 11.59
CA GLN A 108 -1.89 -3.57 10.35
C GLN A 108 -2.14 -5.06 10.59
N LEU A 109 -1.30 -5.71 11.41
CA LEU A 109 -1.50 -7.11 11.81
C LEU A 109 -2.78 -7.30 12.62
N GLY A 110 -3.04 -6.43 13.59
CA GLY A 110 -4.26 -6.47 14.40
C GLY A 110 -5.51 -6.31 13.53
N MET A 111 -5.48 -5.39 12.57
CA MET A 111 -6.54 -5.21 11.59
C MET A 111 -6.75 -6.45 10.71
N GLN A 112 -5.67 -7.07 10.22
CA GLN A 112 -5.78 -8.31 9.43
C GLN A 112 -6.41 -9.45 10.22
N VAL A 113 -6.05 -9.61 11.50
CA VAL A 113 -6.65 -10.61 12.38
C VAL A 113 -8.13 -10.33 12.58
N ALA A 114 -8.50 -9.09 12.93
CA ALA A 114 -9.88 -8.70 13.14
C ALA A 114 -10.76 -8.90 11.88
N LEU A 115 -10.21 -8.58 10.69
CA LEU A 115 -10.92 -8.77 9.43
C LEU A 115 -11.10 -10.26 9.06
N LYS A 116 -10.15 -11.12 9.47
CA LYS A 116 -10.23 -12.56 9.21
C LYS A 116 -11.36 -13.23 9.98
N ASP A 117 -11.73 -12.69 11.15
CA ASP A 117 -12.83 -13.22 11.96
C ASP A 117 -14.21 -12.77 11.47
N VAL A 118 -14.28 -11.73 10.63
CA VAL A 118 -15.52 -11.12 10.11
C VAL A 118 -15.92 -11.67 8.73
N VAL A 119 -14.97 -12.18 7.94
CA VAL A 119 -15.15 -12.61 6.53
C VAL A 119 -14.92 -14.11 6.38
#